data_AF-K7P014-F1
#
_entry.id   AF-K7P014-F1
#
_cell.length_a   1.000
_cell.length_b   1.000
_cell.length_c   1.000
_cell.angle_alpha   90.00
_cell.angle_beta   90.00
_cell.angle_gamma   90.00
#
_symmetry.space_group_name_H-M   'P 1'
#
loop_
_entity.id
_entity.type
_entity.pdbx_description
1 polymer ?
#
loop_
_entity_poly.entity_id
_entity_poly.type
_entity_poly.pdbx_seq_one_letter_code
_entity_poly.pdbx_strand_id
1 'polypeptide(L)'
;MLLVETEGSYTLQEYYATLDIHVGQSYSVLVTADQSPASFYIVASSRFTNPVTTGIAFLQYTNSVTAPSRSGPLPDGPDPMDYNYSLNQAKSIRWNLTAGAARPNPQGSFHYGKINVSRTIQLQSTAPMIGGKQRFAVNNV
;
A
#
# COMPACT_ATOMS: atom_id res chain seq x y z
N MET A 1 -3.24 2.05 -11.93
CA MET A 1 -3.21 0.65 -11.43
C MET A 1 -4.56 0.31 -10.84
N LEU A 2 -5.18 -0.83 -11.20
CA LEU A 2 -6.43 -1.30 -10.59
C LEU A 2 -6.08 -2.19 -9.39
N LEU A 3 -6.42 -1.79 -8.18
CA LEU A 3 -6.18 -2.59 -6.98
C LEU A 3 -7.23 -3.71 -6.88
N VAL A 4 -6.77 -4.96 -6.82
CA VAL A 4 -7.67 -6.14 -6.82
C VAL A 4 -7.55 -7.00 -5.57
N GLU A 5 -6.46 -6.90 -4.82
CA GLU A 5 -6.20 -7.70 -3.63
C GLU A 5 -5.26 -6.98 -2.64
N THR A 6 -5.50 -7.20 -1.35
CA THR A 6 -4.64 -6.78 -0.23
C THR A 6 -4.63 -7.86 0.86
N GLU A 7 -3.45 -8.19 1.38
CA GLU A 7 -3.27 -9.17 2.47
C GLU A 7 -3.96 -10.53 2.26
N GLY A 8 -3.94 -11.05 1.02
CA GLY A 8 -4.60 -12.28 0.60
C GLY A 8 -6.11 -12.16 0.39
N SER A 9 -6.66 -10.94 0.38
CA SER A 9 -8.09 -10.68 0.30
C SER A 9 -8.48 -9.76 -0.86
N TYR A 10 -9.47 -10.17 -1.65
CA TYR A 10 -10.04 -9.34 -2.71
C TYR A 10 -10.59 -8.01 -2.18
N THR A 11 -10.31 -6.96 -2.93
CA THR A 11 -10.77 -5.59 -2.63
C THR A 11 -12.01 -5.23 -3.43
N LEU A 12 -12.76 -4.25 -2.95
CA LEU A 12 -13.58 -3.43 -3.84
C LEU A 12 -12.60 -2.71 -4.78
N GLN A 13 -12.70 -3.00 -6.06
CA GLN A 13 -11.70 -2.60 -7.03
C GLN A 13 -11.75 -1.10 -7.27
N GLU A 14 -10.58 -0.46 -7.20
CA GLU A 14 -10.43 0.98 -7.39
C GLU A 14 -9.10 1.28 -8.08
N TYR A 15 -9.08 2.37 -8.86
CA TYR A 15 -7.89 2.81 -9.56
C TYR A 15 -7.04 3.74 -8.70
N TYR A 16 -5.76 3.42 -8.59
CA TYR A 16 -4.74 4.24 -7.93
C TYR A 16 -3.63 4.61 -8.92
N ALA A 17 -3.20 5.88 -8.86
CA ALA A 17 -2.03 6.36 -9.59
C ALA A 17 -0.72 5.98 -8.88
N THR A 18 -0.73 6.00 -7.55
CA THR A 18 0.37 5.61 -6.66
C THR A 18 -0.19 4.79 -5.49
N LEU A 19 0.61 3.91 -4.91
CA LEU A 19 0.19 3.06 -3.79
C LEU A 19 1.28 3.04 -2.72
N ASP A 20 0.93 3.44 -1.50
CA ASP A 20 1.79 3.31 -0.32
C ASP A 20 1.75 1.85 0.15
N ILE A 21 2.93 1.29 0.39
CA ILE A 21 3.11 -0.05 0.95
C ILE A 21 4.03 0.02 2.16
N HIS A 22 3.59 -0.56 3.28
CA HIS A 22 4.35 -0.63 4.52
C HIS A 22 4.92 -2.02 4.74
N VAL A 23 5.90 -2.12 5.66
CA VAL A 23 6.54 -3.39 6.00
C VAL A 23 5.50 -4.41 6.47
N GLY A 24 5.50 -5.58 5.85
CA GLY A 24 4.59 -6.68 6.16
C GLY A 24 3.30 -6.68 5.34
N GLN A 25 3.06 -5.67 4.50
CA GLN A 25 1.90 -5.62 3.63
C GLN A 25 2.15 -6.28 2.27
N SER A 26 1.07 -6.73 1.62
CA SER A 26 1.06 -7.21 0.25
C SER A 26 -0.16 -6.71 -0.51
N TYR A 27 0.04 -6.39 -1.79
CA TYR A 27 -1.01 -5.96 -2.72
C TYR A 27 -0.83 -6.63 -4.07
N SER A 28 -1.96 -6.89 -4.75
CA SER A 28 -1.97 -7.21 -6.18
C SER A 28 -2.72 -6.13 -6.95
N VAL A 29 -2.10 -5.69 -8.05
CA VAL A 29 -2.68 -4.70 -8.97
C VAL A 29 -2.71 -5.24 -10.39
N LEU A 30 -3.72 -4.84 -11.15
CA LEU A 30 -3.76 -5.02 -12.60
C LEU A 30 -3.35 -3.71 -13.28
N VAL A 31 -2.56 -3.83 -14.34
CA VAL A 31 -2.13 -2.72 -15.18
C VAL A 31 -2.45 -3.08 -16.61
N THR A 32 -3.24 -2.24 -17.28
CA THR A 32 -3.52 -2.38 -18.71
C THR A 32 -2.43 -1.64 -19.48
N ALA A 33 -1.79 -2.33 -20.43
CA ALA A 33 -0.78 -1.75 -21.30
C ALA A 33 -1.44 -1.00 -22.48
N ASP A 34 -2.15 0.09 -22.19
CA ASP A 34 -2.99 0.84 -23.15
C ASP A 34 -2.33 2.10 -23.74
N GLN A 35 -1.14 2.46 -23.26
CA GLN A 35 -0.36 3.58 -23.77
C GLN A 35 0.32 3.28 -25.13
N SER A 36 0.76 4.32 -25.84
CA SER A 36 1.55 4.14 -27.06
C SER A 36 2.87 3.38 -26.79
N PRO A 37 3.41 2.61 -27.75
CA PRO A 37 4.63 1.82 -27.57
C PRO A 37 5.82 2.65 -27.07
N ALA A 38 6.23 2.40 -25.83
CA ALA A 38 7.33 3.10 -25.16
C ALA A 38 7.87 2.31 -23.96
N SER A 39 8.75 2.94 -23.18
CA SER A 39 9.20 2.47 -21.87
C SER A 39 8.74 3.45 -20.80
N PHE A 40 8.19 2.93 -19.71
CA PHE A 40 7.60 3.72 -18.63
C PHE A 40 8.38 3.53 -17.33
N TYR A 41 8.49 4.59 -16.54
CA TYR A 41 9.11 4.51 -15.22
C TYR A 41 8.23 3.70 -14.25
N ILE A 42 8.88 2.84 -13.48
CA ILE A 42 8.35 2.30 -12.22
C ILE A 42 9.20 2.91 -11.11
N VAL A 43 8.59 3.71 -10.25
CA VAL A 43 9.29 4.44 -9.19
C VAL A 43 8.80 3.94 -7.83
N ALA A 44 9.74 3.63 -6.96
CA ALA A 44 9.49 3.35 -5.55
C ALA A 44 10.31 4.31 -4.70
N SER A 45 9.65 5.15 -3.90
CA SER A 45 10.31 6.13 -3.05
C SER A 45 9.95 5.89 -1.59
N SER A 46 10.91 6.03 -0.68
CA SER A 46 10.64 5.98 0.75
C SER A 46 9.79 7.17 1.17
N ARG A 47 8.84 6.93 2.07
CA ARG A 47 8.03 7.96 2.71
C ARG A 47 8.38 8.06 4.18
N PHE A 48 8.06 9.19 4.80
CA PHE A 48 8.24 9.42 6.24
C PHE A 48 9.69 9.27 6.74
N THR A 49 10.64 9.47 5.84
CA THR A 49 12.08 9.35 6.08
C THR A 49 12.80 10.53 5.46
N ASN A 50 13.87 10.99 6.12
CA ASN A 50 14.76 12.02 5.60
C ASN A 50 16.21 11.51 5.77
N PRO A 51 16.97 11.29 4.68
CA PRO A 51 16.63 11.59 3.28
C PRO A 51 15.64 10.59 2.66
N VAL A 52 14.93 11.05 1.62
CA VAL A 52 14.11 10.19 0.76
C VAL A 52 15.02 9.35 -0.13
N THR A 53 14.74 8.05 -0.20
CA THR A 53 15.47 7.10 -1.04
C THR A 53 14.56 6.64 -2.18
N THR A 54 15.05 6.67 -3.42
CA THR A 54 14.26 6.33 -4.61
C THR A 54 14.91 5.21 -5.41
N GLY A 55 14.14 4.17 -5.70
CA GLY A 55 14.45 3.10 -6.66
C GLY A 55 13.68 3.31 -7.96
N ILE A 56 14.35 3.05 -9.09
CA ILE A 56 13.78 3.22 -10.44
C ILE A 56 13.96 1.93 -11.22
N ALA A 57 12.87 1.47 -11.82
CA ALA A 57 12.82 0.41 -12.82
C ALA A 57 12.05 0.89 -14.05
N PHE A 58 11.98 0.04 -15.08
CA PHE A 58 11.29 0.34 -16.32
C PHE A 58 10.33 -0.78 -16.71
N LEU A 59 9.10 -0.40 -17.08
CA LEU A 59 8.18 -1.24 -17.82
C LEU A 59 8.38 -0.98 -19.32
N GLN A 60 9.03 -1.90 -20.03
CA GLN A 60 9.32 -1.77 -21.45
C GLN A 60 8.26 -2.52 -22.26
N TYR A 61 7.57 -1.83 -23.17
CA TYR A 61 6.73 -2.52 -24.15
C TYR A 61 7.62 -3.21 -25.19
N THR A 62 7.25 -4.43 -25.58
CA THR A 62 8.04 -5.27 -26.49
C THR A 62 8.18 -4.68 -27.89
N ASN A 63 7.22 -3.86 -28.32
CA ASN A 63 7.21 -3.16 -29.60
C ASN A 63 7.76 -1.72 -29.52
N SER A 64 8.39 -1.33 -28.41
CA SER A 64 9.09 -0.05 -28.33
C SER A 64 10.38 -0.09 -29.13
N VAL A 65 10.61 0.95 -29.93
CA VAL A 65 11.83 1.12 -30.72
C VAL A 65 12.95 1.84 -29.95
N THR A 66 12.61 2.50 -28.84
CA THR A 66 13.57 3.20 -27.99
C THR A 66 13.84 2.41 -26.73
N ALA A 67 15.11 2.37 -26.33
CA ALA A 67 15.52 1.81 -25.04
C ALA A 67 15.11 2.75 -23.90
N PRO A 68 14.92 2.24 -22.67
CA PRO A 68 14.58 3.08 -21.54
C PRO A 68 15.73 4.05 -21.24
N SER A 69 15.40 5.33 -21.05
CA SER A 69 16.37 6.34 -20.61
C SER A 69 16.10 6.72 -19.16
N ARG A 70 17.18 6.85 -18.37
CA ARG A 70 17.14 7.41 -17.00
C ARG A 70 17.23 8.93 -16.97
N SER A 71 17.37 9.60 -18.11
CA SER A 71 17.61 11.04 -18.18
C SER A 71 16.33 11.89 -18.15
N GLY A 72 15.14 11.28 -18.22
CA GLY A 72 13.87 12.00 -18.19
C GLY A 72 13.40 12.32 -16.76
N PRO A 73 12.49 13.31 -16.59
CA PRO A 73 11.91 13.60 -15.28
C PRO A 73 11.17 12.38 -14.73
N LEU A 74 11.29 12.15 -13.43
CA LEU A 74 10.49 11.12 -12.76
C LEU A 74 9.02 11.58 -12.68
N PRO A 75 8.05 10.65 -12.71
CA PRO A 75 6.67 10.99 -12.43
C PRO A 75 6.53 11.60 -11.03
N ASP A 76 5.64 12.58 -10.91
CA ASP A 76 5.29 13.16 -9.62
C ASP A 76 4.65 12.09 -8.71
N GLY A 77 4.98 12.16 -7.42
CA GLY A 77 4.38 11.35 -6.38
C GLY A 77 3.82 12.21 -5.25
N PRO A 78 3.12 11.59 -4.28
CA PRO A 78 2.69 12.28 -3.07
C PRO A 78 3.88 12.90 -2.33
N ASP A 79 3.65 14.00 -1.60
CA ASP A 79 4.69 14.61 -0.76
C ASP A 79 5.22 13.55 0.25
N PRO A 80 6.55 13.38 0.38
CA PRO A 80 7.15 12.36 1.23
C PRO A 80 6.70 12.40 2.71
N MET A 81 6.23 13.55 3.19
CA MET A 81 5.77 13.79 4.56
C MET A 81 4.25 14.03 4.67
N ASP A 82 3.47 13.81 3.59
CA ASP A 82 2.00 13.88 3.67
C ASP A 82 1.40 12.61 4.27
N TYR A 83 1.33 12.59 5.60
CA TYR A 83 0.69 11.54 6.38
C TYR A 83 -0.82 11.41 6.12
N ASN A 84 -1.49 12.51 5.76
CA ASN A 84 -2.92 12.51 5.52
C ASN A 84 -3.26 11.77 4.23
N TYR A 85 -2.47 11.98 3.18
CA TYR A 85 -2.59 11.21 1.93
C TYR A 85 -2.54 9.70 2.22
N SER A 86 -1.51 9.26 2.95
CA SER A 86 -1.31 7.82 3.23
C SER A 86 -2.41 7.24 4.11
N LEU A 87 -2.85 7.98 5.13
CA LEU A 87 -3.95 7.56 5.98
C LEU A 87 -5.26 7.46 5.20
N ASN A 88 -5.52 8.42 4.31
CA ASN A 88 -6.73 8.43 3.50
C ASN A 88 -6.72 7.31 2.46
N GLN A 89 -5.58 7.04 1.82
CA GLN A 89 -5.43 5.90 0.93
C GLN A 89 -5.63 4.57 1.67
N ALA A 90 -5.06 4.40 2.85
CA ALA A 90 -5.29 3.19 3.64
C ALA A 90 -6.79 3.01 4.01
N LYS A 91 -7.51 4.10 4.25
CA LYS A 91 -8.96 4.09 4.54
C LYS A 91 -9.85 3.82 3.32
N SER A 92 -9.40 4.21 2.12
CA SER A 92 -10.17 3.99 0.89
C SER A 92 -10.14 2.53 0.45
N ILE A 93 -9.08 1.78 0.78
CA ILE A 93 -8.99 0.35 0.49
C ILE A 93 -9.97 -0.44 1.35
N ARG A 94 -10.95 -1.09 0.71
CA ARG A 94 -11.98 -1.91 1.36
C ARG A 94 -11.98 -3.32 0.79
N TRP A 95 -12.23 -4.32 1.65
CA TRP A 95 -12.46 -5.69 1.20
C TRP A 95 -13.82 -5.84 0.51
N ASN A 96 -13.87 -6.69 -0.52
CA ASN A 96 -15.11 -7.07 -1.16
C ASN A 96 -15.76 -8.23 -0.41
N LEU A 97 -16.66 -7.91 0.51
CA LEU A 97 -17.29 -8.89 1.39
C LEU A 97 -18.17 -9.94 0.67
N THR A 98 -18.53 -9.71 -0.60
CA THR A 98 -19.32 -10.68 -1.39
C THR A 98 -18.45 -11.57 -2.28
N ALA A 99 -17.14 -11.31 -2.38
CA ALA A 99 -16.25 -12.12 -3.18
C ALA A 99 -16.12 -13.54 -2.59
N GLY A 100 -16.53 -14.54 -3.38
CA GLY A 100 -16.27 -15.96 -3.14
C GLY A 100 -15.16 -16.41 -4.07
N ALA A 101 -13.97 -16.64 -3.53
CA ALA A 101 -12.82 -17.19 -4.26
C ALA A 101 -13.06 -18.68 -4.59
N ALA A 102 -12.00 -19.50 -4.55
CA ALA A 102 -12.11 -20.96 -4.46
C ALA A 102 -12.76 -21.49 -3.15
N ARG A 103 -13.31 -20.61 -2.30
CA ARG A 103 -13.97 -20.98 -1.04
C ARG A 103 -15.49 -21.04 -1.25
N PRO A 104 -16.20 -22.04 -0.69
CA PRO A 104 -17.67 -22.10 -0.77
C PRO A 104 -18.37 -20.86 -0.18
N ASN A 105 -17.74 -20.22 0.81
CA ASN A 105 -18.30 -19.08 1.51
C ASN A 105 -17.58 -17.78 1.11
N PRO A 106 -18.33 -16.69 0.82
CA PRO A 106 -17.78 -15.35 0.64
C PRO A 106 -16.89 -14.85 1.79
N GLN A 107 -16.01 -13.89 1.49
CA GLN A 107 -15.13 -13.25 2.49
C GLN A 107 -15.89 -12.65 3.68
N GLY A 108 -17.11 -12.14 3.46
CA GLY A 108 -17.96 -11.51 4.47
C GLY A 108 -18.95 -12.45 5.17
N SER A 109 -18.90 -13.77 4.97
CA SER A 109 -19.93 -14.68 5.52
C SER A 109 -20.01 -14.71 7.05
N PHE A 110 -18.96 -14.28 7.76
CA PHE A 110 -18.95 -14.23 9.21
C PHE A 110 -19.27 -12.83 9.74
N HIS A 111 -20.39 -12.70 10.45
CA HIS A 111 -20.90 -11.42 10.94
C HIS A 111 -20.30 -11.04 12.30
N TYR A 112 -19.01 -10.69 12.32
CA TYR A 112 -18.29 -10.33 13.56
C TYR A 112 -19.02 -9.27 14.41
N GLY A 113 -19.71 -8.30 13.78
CA GLY A 113 -20.44 -7.24 14.48
C GLY A 113 -21.67 -7.69 15.29
N LYS A 114 -22.11 -8.96 15.16
CA LYS A 114 -23.20 -9.53 15.97
C LYS A 114 -22.72 -10.26 17.23
N ILE A 115 -21.40 -10.37 17.42
CA ILE A 115 -20.80 -11.08 18.55
C ILE A 115 -20.55 -10.09 19.68
N ASN A 116 -21.02 -10.42 20.88
CA ASN A 116 -20.76 -9.61 22.07
C ASN A 116 -19.25 -9.54 22.36
N VAL A 117 -18.73 -8.33 22.53
CA VAL A 117 -17.33 -8.12 22.91
C VAL A 117 -17.13 -8.57 24.36
N SER A 118 -16.25 -9.55 24.58
CA SER A 118 -15.94 -10.07 25.92
C SER A 118 -14.78 -9.33 26.61
N ARG A 119 -13.93 -8.66 25.83
CA ARG A 119 -12.77 -7.90 26.32
C ARG A 119 -12.38 -6.84 25.31
N THR A 120 -12.04 -5.65 25.81
CA THR A 120 -11.39 -4.58 25.04
C THR A 120 -9.99 -4.37 25.60
N ILE A 121 -8.99 -4.33 24.72
CA ILE A 121 -7.60 -4.03 25.08
C ILE A 121 -7.23 -2.73 24.36
N GLN A 122 -6.79 -1.72 25.10
CA GLN A 122 -6.26 -0.48 24.55
C GLN A 122 -4.74 -0.53 24.57
N LEU A 123 -4.12 -0.34 23.40
CA LEU A 123 -2.67 -0.34 23.23
C LEU A 123 -2.22 1.07 22.85
N GLN A 124 -1.36 1.66 23.68
CA GLN A 124 -0.73 2.95 23.45
C GLN A 124 0.74 2.72 23.12
N SER A 125 1.14 3.09 21.90
CA SER A 125 2.55 3.11 21.50
C SER A 125 3.19 4.42 21.96
N THR A 126 4.34 4.33 22.62
CA THR A 126 5.13 5.49 23.07
C THR A 126 6.61 5.27 22.75
N ALA A 127 7.37 6.37 22.74
CA ALA A 127 8.81 6.35 22.54
C ALA A 127 9.53 7.05 23.71
N PRO A 128 9.55 6.49 24.93
CA PRO A 128 10.16 7.13 26.09
C PRO A 128 11.69 7.00 26.13
N MET A 129 12.34 7.90 26.86
CA MET A 129 13.75 7.80 27.24
C MET A 129 13.87 7.08 28.59
N ILE A 130 14.45 5.87 28.59
CA ILE A 130 14.60 5.03 29.79
C ILE A 130 16.09 4.70 29.97
N GLY A 131 16.66 5.08 31.13
CA GLY A 131 18.08 4.85 31.41
C GLY A 131 19.01 5.54 30.40
N GLY A 132 18.64 6.72 29.91
CA GLY A 132 19.39 7.48 28.91
C GLY A 132 19.32 6.92 27.48
N LYS A 133 18.47 5.91 27.22
CA LYS A 133 18.31 5.31 25.88
C LYS A 133 16.86 5.46 25.39
N GLN A 134 16.72 5.76 24.10
CA GLN A 134 15.43 5.73 23.42
C GLN A 134 14.90 4.29 23.43
N ARG A 135 13.67 4.10 23.91
CA ARG A 135 12.92 2.83 23.85
C ARG A 135 11.60 3.04 23.13
N PHE A 136 10.99 1.94 22.71
CA PHE A 136 9.62 1.91 22.22
C PHE A 136 8.84 1.01 23.17
N ALA A 137 7.71 1.51 23.67
CA ALA A 137 6.94 0.85 24.71
C ALA A 137 5.47 0.75 24.30
N VAL A 138 4.83 -0.32 24.76
CA VAL A 138 3.38 -0.52 24.63
C VAL A 138 2.78 -0.48 26.02
N ASN A 139 1.93 0.50 26.29
CA ASN A 139 1.36 0.72 27.63
C ASN A 139 2.43 0.88 28.72
N ASN A 140 3.51 1.60 28.42
CA ASN A 140 4.68 1.85 29.29
C ASN A 140 5.52 0.62 29.66
N VAL A 141 5.31 -0.51 28.98
CA VAL A 141 6.15 -1.72 29.08
C VAL A 141 7.09 -1.80 27.88
#